data_AF-A0A7V5NV22-F1
#
_entry.id   AF-A0A7V5NV22-F1
#
_cell.length_a   1.000
_cell.length_b   1.000
_cell.length_c   1.000
_cell.angle_alpha   90.00
_cell.angle_beta   90.00
_cell.angle_gamma   90.00
#
_symmetry.space_group_name_H-M   'P 1'
#
loop_
_entity.id
_entity.type
_entity.pdbx_description
1 polymer ?
#
loop_
_entity_poly.entity_id
_entity_poly.type
_entity_poly.pdbx_seq_one_letter_code
_entity_poly.pdbx_strand_id
1 'polypeptide(L)'
;MGKERKYSHKESCTYCRKNPEKIKENIMAQEYISKEGLKNLRKRLEHLIQEERPDIIEEIGRARQFGDLSENAEYHAAKEKQRFIEAEISKLQAKIASLKVINTEDIDKNSIRFGAIVELLDIRRDKVLNYKIVGEDETGKTKSMRMISCKSPIAQALLGKNVGETVKVKAPVGILEYKVKNITYED
;
A
#
# COMPACT_ATOMS: atom_id res chain seq x y z
N MET A 1 -25.67 39.40 13.35
CA MET A 1 -25.55 39.34 11.87
C MET A 1 -24.08 39.15 11.51
N GLY A 2 -23.63 37.90 11.51
CA GLY A 2 -22.24 37.54 11.17
C GLY A 2 -22.06 37.53 9.65
N LYS A 3 -21.01 38.19 9.16
CA LYS A 3 -20.59 38.13 7.75
C LYS A 3 -19.53 37.04 7.61
N GLU A 4 -19.88 35.97 6.89
CA GLU A 4 -18.96 34.92 6.45
C GLU A 4 -17.87 35.52 5.56
N ARG A 5 -16.59 35.27 5.91
CA ARG A 5 -15.45 35.51 5.03
C ARG A 5 -15.12 34.21 4.30
N LYS A 6 -15.38 34.19 2.99
CA LYS A 6 -14.97 33.14 2.06
C LYS A 6 -13.44 33.06 2.02
N TYR A 7 -12.85 31.97 2.51
CA TYR A 7 -11.42 31.70 2.35
C TYR A 7 -11.16 31.12 0.95
N SER A 8 -10.62 31.96 0.07
CA SER A 8 -10.03 31.59 -1.21
C SER A 8 -8.74 30.76 -0.96
N HIS A 9 -8.85 29.43 -0.98
CA HIS A 9 -7.70 28.51 -1.00
C HIS A 9 -7.04 28.50 -2.39
N LYS A 10 -6.27 29.54 -2.73
CA LYS A 10 -5.46 29.53 -3.97
C LYS A 10 -3.95 29.65 -3.77
N GLU A 11 -3.46 29.74 -2.55
CA GLU A 11 -2.02 29.95 -2.33
C GLU A 11 -1.52 29.19 -1.12
N SER A 12 -1.18 27.91 -1.28
CA SER A 12 -0.05 27.29 -0.56
C SER A 12 0.16 25.83 -0.96
N CYS A 13 0.97 25.62 -2.00
CA CYS A 13 2.10 24.71 -1.83
C CYS A 13 3.19 25.01 -2.88
N THR A 14 3.74 26.22 -2.80
CA THR A 14 5.01 26.58 -3.49
C THR A 14 6.21 25.78 -2.96
N TYR A 15 6.03 25.04 -1.85
CA TYR A 15 7.07 24.29 -1.16
C TYR A 15 7.49 22.99 -1.88
N CYS A 16 6.53 22.25 -2.46
CA CYS A 16 6.82 21.01 -3.19
C CYS A 16 7.56 21.22 -4.52
N ARG A 17 7.42 22.39 -5.16
CA ARG A 17 8.08 22.72 -6.44
C ARG A 17 9.59 22.94 -6.32
N LYS A 18 10.10 23.28 -5.14
CA LYS A 18 11.46 23.82 -4.97
C LYS A 18 12.47 22.84 -4.38
N ASN A 19 12.13 21.58 -4.10
CA ASN A 19 13.09 20.69 -3.44
C ASN A 19 12.87 19.18 -3.73
N PRO A 20 13.38 18.66 -4.86
CA PRO A 20 13.26 17.24 -5.22
C PRO A 20 14.04 16.29 -4.29
N GLU A 21 15.04 16.80 -3.55
CA GLU A 21 15.87 15.96 -2.66
C GLU A 21 15.20 15.66 -1.32
N LYS A 22 14.42 16.60 -0.77
CA LYS A 22 13.60 16.37 0.44
C LYS A 22 12.51 15.32 0.25
N ILE A 23 12.04 15.13 -0.98
CA ILE A 23 11.07 14.07 -1.31
C ILE A 23 11.73 12.70 -1.15
N LYS A 24 13.00 12.53 -1.54
CA LYS A 24 13.73 11.27 -1.36
C LYS A 24 13.94 10.94 0.13
N GLU A 25 14.27 11.95 0.94
CA GLU A 25 14.52 11.80 2.38
C GLU A 25 13.24 11.46 3.16
N ASN A 26 12.08 12.05 2.79
CA ASN A 26 10.82 11.84 3.49
C ASN A 26 10.08 10.55 3.06
N ILE A 27 10.38 10.02 1.86
CA ILE A 27 9.83 8.73 1.38
C ILE A 27 10.49 7.52 2.08
N MET A 28 11.67 7.69 2.68
CA MET A 28 12.42 6.58 3.28
C MET A 28 11.95 6.19 4.70
N ALA A 29 11.27 7.09 5.42
CA ALA A 29 10.86 6.86 6.82
C ALA A 29 9.35 6.76 7.04
N GLN A 30 8.52 7.26 6.11
CA GLN A 30 7.07 7.31 6.28
C GLN A 30 6.37 6.35 5.31
N GLU A 31 5.65 5.38 5.86
CA GLU A 31 4.91 4.40 5.06
C GLU A 31 3.61 5.02 4.54
N TYR A 32 3.49 5.10 3.21
CA TYR A 32 2.32 5.64 2.54
C TYR A 32 1.38 4.54 2.07
N ILE A 33 0.09 4.83 2.13
CA ILE A 33 -0.96 3.95 1.65
C ILE A 33 -2.02 4.75 0.90
N SER A 34 -2.66 4.12 -0.09
CA SER A 34 -3.84 4.72 -0.71
C SER A 34 -5.05 4.71 0.23
N LYS A 35 -6.05 5.55 -0.04
CA LYS A 35 -7.34 5.53 0.69
C LYS A 35 -7.99 4.13 0.63
N GLU A 36 -7.96 3.50 -0.54
CA GLU A 36 -8.51 2.17 -0.77
C GLU A 36 -7.74 1.10 0.00
N GLY A 37 -6.40 1.15 -0.03
CA GLY A 37 -5.53 0.26 0.73
C GLY A 37 -5.79 0.33 2.23
N LEU A 38 -5.92 1.55 2.77
CA LEU A 38 -6.26 1.72 4.19
C LEU A 38 -7.63 1.14 4.52
N LYS A 39 -8.62 1.33 3.65
CA LYS A 39 -9.96 0.75 3.81
C LYS A 39 -9.90 -0.78 3.85
N ASN A 40 -9.09 -1.39 2.98
CA ASN A 40 -8.90 -2.84 2.95
C ASN A 40 -8.21 -3.37 4.21
N LEU A 41 -7.16 -2.68 4.70
CA LEU A 41 -6.51 -3.03 5.97
C LEU A 41 -7.47 -2.92 7.16
N ARG A 42 -8.29 -1.87 7.21
CA ARG A 42 -9.31 -1.70 8.25
C ARG A 42 -10.36 -2.80 8.19
N LYS A 43 -10.83 -3.17 7.00
CA LYS A 43 -11.78 -4.27 6.80
C LYS A 43 -11.19 -5.61 7.26
N ARG A 44 -9.91 -5.87 6.96
CA ARG A 44 -9.22 -7.07 7.46
C ARG A 44 -9.12 -7.07 8.98
N LEU A 45 -8.72 -5.95 9.58
CA LEU A 45 -8.67 -5.81 11.04
C LEU A 45 -10.04 -6.02 11.69
N GLU A 46 -11.09 -5.46 11.10
CA GLU A 46 -12.47 -5.64 11.57
C GLU A 46 -12.89 -7.11 11.53
N HIS A 47 -12.64 -7.81 10.42
CA HIS A 47 -12.93 -9.24 10.29
C HIS A 47 -12.20 -10.08 11.34
N LEU A 48 -10.91 -9.80 11.59
CA LEU A 48 -10.14 -10.49 12.64
C LEU A 48 -10.76 -10.30 14.04
N ILE A 49 -11.30 -9.12 14.32
CA ILE A 49 -11.86 -8.78 15.64
C ILE A 49 -13.30 -9.29 15.81
N GLN A 50 -14.12 -9.17 14.77
CA GLN A 50 -15.56 -9.43 14.85
C GLN A 50 -15.94 -10.87 14.50
N GLU A 51 -15.13 -11.56 13.70
CA GLU A 51 -15.42 -12.93 13.25
C GLU A 51 -14.39 -13.91 13.84
N GLU A 52 -13.12 -13.79 13.46
CA GLU A 52 -12.12 -14.82 13.79
C GLU A 52 -11.81 -14.92 15.30
N ARG A 53 -11.73 -13.79 16.00
CA ARG A 53 -11.45 -13.78 17.45
C ARG A 53 -12.58 -14.45 18.25
N PRO A 54 -13.88 -14.11 18.08
CA PRO A 54 -14.99 -14.84 18.69
C PRO A 54 -14.98 -16.34 18.37
N ASP A 55 -14.78 -16.71 17.11
CA ASP A 55 -14.76 -18.12 16.68
C ASP A 55 -13.69 -18.93 17.43
N ILE A 56 -12.50 -18.36 17.61
CA ILE A 56 -11.41 -19.00 18.36
C ILE A 56 -11.75 -19.11 19.86
N ILE A 57 -12.41 -18.10 20.44
CA ILE A 57 -12.85 -18.16 21.84
C ILE A 57 -13.87 -19.29 22.03
N GLU A 58 -14.80 -19.47 21.08
CA GLU A 58 -15.74 -20.58 21.08
C GLU A 58 -15.06 -21.94 20.85
N GLU A 59 -14.07 -22.02 19.96
CA GLU A 59 -13.26 -23.22 19.75
C GLU A 59 -12.53 -23.64 21.04
N ILE A 60 -11.90 -22.69 21.74
CA ILE A 60 -11.26 -22.94 23.04
C ILE A 60 -12.30 -23.36 24.08
N GLY A 61 -13.47 -22.71 24.10
CA GLY A 61 -14.58 -23.03 25.01
C GLY A 61 -15.07 -24.46 24.83
N ARG A 62 -15.26 -24.91 23.58
CA ARG A 62 -15.63 -26.28 23.24
C ARG A 62 -14.55 -27.27 23.64
N ALA A 63 -13.29 -26.99 23.30
CA ALA A 63 -12.17 -27.87 23.63
C ALA A 63 -12.04 -28.09 25.16
N ARG A 64 -12.38 -27.07 25.97
CA ARG A 64 -12.37 -27.18 27.44
C ARG A 64 -13.39 -28.16 28.03
N GLN A 65 -14.46 -28.48 27.30
CA GLN A 65 -15.50 -29.38 27.80
C GLN A 65 -15.07 -30.86 27.76
N PHE A 66 -13.98 -31.19 27.06
CA PHE A 66 -13.49 -32.57 26.90
C PHE A 66 -12.60 -33.05 28.06
N GLY A 67 -12.55 -32.31 29.18
CA GLY A 67 -12.01 -32.76 30.46
C GLY A 67 -10.48 -32.66 30.55
N ASP A 68 -9.76 -33.58 29.91
CA ASP A 68 -8.30 -33.60 30.01
C ASP A 68 -7.67 -32.60 29.02
N LEU A 69 -7.26 -31.45 29.54
CA LEU A 69 -6.63 -30.38 28.76
C LEU A 69 -5.17 -30.67 28.41
N SER A 70 -4.51 -31.58 29.13
CA SER A 70 -3.07 -31.81 29.00
C SER A 70 -2.72 -32.64 27.76
N GLU A 71 -3.66 -33.43 27.25
CA GLU A 71 -3.52 -34.23 26.02
C GLU A 71 -4.41 -33.72 24.87
N ASN A 72 -5.23 -32.70 25.10
CA ASN A 72 -6.19 -32.21 24.11
C ASN A 72 -5.49 -31.38 23.02
N ALA A 73 -5.25 -32.02 21.87
CA ALA A 73 -4.62 -31.41 20.72
C ALA A 73 -5.41 -30.22 20.17
N GLU A 74 -6.74 -30.30 20.16
CA GLU A 74 -7.65 -29.24 19.71
C GLU A 74 -7.53 -27.99 20.60
N TYR A 75 -7.40 -28.17 21.91
CA TYR A 75 -7.19 -27.07 22.86
C TYR A 75 -5.85 -26.37 22.60
N HIS A 76 -4.78 -27.14 22.44
CA HIS A 76 -3.46 -26.58 22.16
C HIS A 76 -3.42 -25.86 20.80
N ALA A 77 -4.04 -26.43 19.78
CA ALA A 77 -4.17 -25.82 18.47
C ALA A 77 -4.97 -24.50 18.52
N ALA A 78 -6.11 -24.49 19.21
CA ALA A 78 -6.94 -23.29 19.35
C ALA A 78 -6.22 -22.18 20.14
N LYS A 79 -5.44 -22.55 21.18
CA LYS A 79 -4.60 -21.60 21.92
C LYS A 79 -3.46 -21.01 21.07
N GLU A 80 -2.87 -21.80 20.17
CA GLU A 80 -1.86 -21.30 19.25
C GLU A 80 -2.47 -20.36 18.20
N LYS A 81 -3.62 -20.75 17.61
CA LYS A 81 -4.39 -19.86 16.72
C LYS A 81 -4.73 -18.54 17.40
N GLN A 82 -5.16 -18.57 18.67
CA GLN A 82 -5.41 -17.36 19.46
C GLN A 82 -4.16 -16.47 19.54
N ARG A 83 -3.00 -17.04 19.89
CA ARG A 83 -1.73 -16.27 19.95
C ARG A 83 -1.40 -15.64 18.61
N PHE A 84 -1.55 -16.39 17.52
CA PHE A 84 -1.28 -15.91 16.17
C PHE A 84 -2.19 -14.74 15.78
N ILE A 85 -3.50 -14.88 15.97
CA ILE A 85 -4.49 -13.84 15.62
C ILE A 85 -4.31 -12.59 16.47
N GLU A 86 -4.05 -12.71 17.77
CA GLU A 86 -3.78 -11.54 18.61
C GLU A 86 -2.50 -10.79 18.19
N ALA A 87 -1.46 -11.53 17.80
CA ALA A 87 -0.25 -10.93 17.24
C ALA A 87 -0.51 -10.22 15.91
N GLU A 88 -1.33 -10.81 15.02
CA GLU A 88 -1.71 -10.21 13.75
C GLU A 88 -2.54 -8.93 13.95
N ILE A 89 -3.52 -8.95 14.86
CA ILE A 89 -4.34 -7.79 15.22
C ILE A 89 -3.46 -6.66 15.75
N SER A 90 -2.59 -6.93 16.72
CA SER A 90 -1.68 -5.92 17.30
C SER A 90 -0.76 -5.32 16.24
N LYS A 91 -0.20 -6.16 15.36
CA LYS A 91 0.65 -5.73 14.25
C LYS A 91 -0.11 -4.84 13.27
N LEU A 92 -1.33 -5.21 12.88
CA LEU A 92 -2.16 -4.43 11.96
C LEU A 92 -2.59 -3.10 12.58
N GLN A 93 -2.94 -3.06 13.87
CA GLN A 93 -3.27 -1.83 14.58
C GLN A 93 -2.10 -0.86 14.63
N ALA A 94 -0.92 -1.35 15.03
CA ALA A 94 0.30 -0.53 15.09
C ALA A 94 0.66 0.03 13.71
N LYS A 95 0.55 -0.81 12.67
CA LYS A 95 0.80 -0.40 11.29
C LYS A 95 -0.23 0.64 10.80
N ILE A 96 -1.52 0.41 10.99
CA ILE A 96 -2.57 1.36 10.59
C ILE A 96 -2.35 2.74 11.26
N ALA A 97 -1.86 2.75 12.50
CA ALA A 97 -1.54 3.98 13.21
C ALA A 97 -0.30 4.72 12.65
N SER A 98 0.66 4.01 12.05
CA SER A 98 1.86 4.61 11.46
C SER A 98 1.69 5.04 10.00
N LEU A 99 0.70 4.50 9.29
CA LEU A 99 0.47 4.76 7.87
C LEU A 99 -0.05 6.18 7.59
N LYS A 100 0.51 6.82 6.56
CA LYS A 100 0.04 8.11 6.06
C LYS A 100 -0.75 7.93 4.76
N VAL A 101 -2.00 8.37 4.77
CA VAL A 101 -2.85 8.31 3.58
C VAL A 101 -2.44 9.40 2.60
N ILE A 102 -2.18 9.01 1.35
CA ILE A 102 -2.00 9.96 0.25
C ILE A 102 -3.33 10.06 -0.52
N ASN A 103 -3.79 11.29 -0.73
CA ASN A 103 -4.85 11.57 -1.69
C ASN A 103 -4.24 11.84 -3.06
N THR A 104 -4.64 11.09 -4.08
CA THR A 104 -4.18 11.23 -5.47
C THR A 104 -4.85 12.40 -6.19
N GLU A 105 -5.96 12.92 -5.66
CA GLU A 105 -6.74 14.02 -6.25
C GLU A 105 -5.95 15.35 -6.33
N ASP A 106 -5.08 15.61 -5.35
CA ASP A 106 -4.33 16.87 -5.22
C ASP A 106 -2.93 16.83 -5.87
N ILE A 107 -2.62 15.74 -6.59
CA ILE A 107 -1.28 15.50 -7.14
C ILE A 107 -1.21 15.94 -8.60
N ASP A 108 -0.10 16.60 -8.97
CA ASP A 108 0.21 16.92 -10.36
C ASP A 108 0.31 15.65 -11.21
N LYS A 109 -0.69 15.45 -12.08
CA LYS A 109 -0.85 14.26 -12.93
C LYS A 109 0.15 14.21 -14.09
N ASN A 110 0.99 15.23 -14.28
CA ASN A 110 1.99 15.25 -15.36
C ASN A 110 3.19 14.32 -15.12
N SER A 111 3.44 13.97 -13.86
CA SER A 111 4.58 13.13 -13.46
C SER A 111 4.13 11.89 -12.71
N ILE A 112 4.94 10.83 -12.74
CA ILE A 112 4.67 9.59 -12.01
C ILE A 112 4.84 9.82 -10.50
N ARG A 113 3.79 9.54 -9.73
CA ARG A 113 3.75 9.66 -8.28
C ARG A 113 3.10 8.41 -7.66
N PHE A 114 2.97 8.41 -6.34
CA PHE A 114 2.22 7.38 -5.62
C PHE A 114 0.78 7.32 -6.13
N GLY A 115 0.25 6.12 -6.33
CA GLY A 115 -1.08 5.86 -6.88
C GLY A 115 -1.17 5.93 -8.42
N ALA A 116 -0.10 6.33 -9.11
CA ALA A 116 -0.09 6.37 -10.57
C ALA A 116 -0.14 4.97 -11.17
N ILE A 117 -0.95 4.81 -12.21
CA ILE A 117 -0.92 3.70 -13.15
C ILE A 117 -0.08 4.12 -14.34
N VAL A 118 0.94 3.33 -14.64
CA VAL A 118 1.94 3.63 -15.64
C VAL A 118 1.97 2.51 -16.66
N GLU A 119 1.81 2.89 -17.93
CA GLU A 119 1.99 2.00 -19.07
C GLU A 119 3.46 2.12 -19.53
N LEU A 120 4.17 1.00 -19.49
CA LEU A 120 5.59 0.91 -19.85
C LEU A 120 5.77 0.01 -21.06
N LEU A 121 6.56 0.46 -22.02
CA LEU A 121 7.08 -0.38 -23.09
C LEU A 121 8.46 -0.92 -22.69
N ASP A 122 8.59 -2.23 -22.54
CA ASP A 122 9.90 -2.92 -22.45
C ASP A 122 10.56 -2.87 -23.84
N ILE A 123 11.61 -2.06 -23.97
CA ILE A 123 12.28 -1.81 -25.25
C ILE A 123 12.94 -3.08 -25.80
N ARG A 124 13.40 -3.98 -24.92
CA ARG A 124 14.10 -5.20 -25.34
C ARG A 124 13.14 -6.28 -25.80
N ARG A 125 11.94 -6.34 -25.22
CA ARG A 125 10.96 -7.40 -25.48
C ARG A 125 9.80 -6.95 -26.36
N ASP A 126 9.73 -5.66 -26.67
CA ASP A 126 8.61 -5.00 -27.35
C ASP A 126 7.25 -5.35 -26.73
N LYS A 127 7.20 -5.31 -25.38
CA LYS A 127 5.99 -5.65 -24.60
C LYS A 127 5.52 -4.48 -23.77
N VAL A 128 4.21 -4.27 -23.78
CA VAL A 128 3.54 -3.29 -22.93
C VAL A 128 3.22 -3.91 -21.57
N LEU A 129 3.56 -3.20 -20.50
CA LEU A 129 3.39 -3.59 -19.12
C LEU A 129 2.67 -2.49 -18.36
N ASN A 130 1.61 -2.83 -17.63
CA ASN A 130 0.88 -1.90 -16.78
C ASN A 130 1.28 -2.10 -15.32
N TYR A 131 1.74 -1.02 -14.68
CA TYR A 131 2.14 -1.00 -13.28
C TYR A 131 1.38 0.06 -12.50
N LYS A 132 0.89 -0.28 -11.30
CA LYS A 132 0.36 0.69 -10.33
C LYS A 132 1.36 0.84 -9.19
N ILE A 133 1.75 2.07 -8.87
CA ILE A 133 2.67 2.35 -7.76
C ILE A 133 1.85 2.51 -6.48
N VAL A 134 2.05 1.62 -5.52
CA VAL A 134 1.27 1.55 -4.28
C VAL A 134 2.17 1.35 -3.06
N GLY A 135 1.57 1.31 -1.86
CA GLY A 135 2.28 0.94 -0.64
C GLY A 135 2.71 -0.54 -0.65
N GLU A 136 3.62 -0.91 0.24
CA GLU A 136 4.11 -2.29 0.36
C GLU A 136 2.98 -3.29 0.68
N ASP A 137 2.04 -2.86 1.53
CA ASP A 137 0.86 -3.63 1.94
C ASP A 137 -0.21 -3.78 0.85
N GLU A 138 -0.08 -3.06 -0.26
CA GLU A 138 -1.03 -3.07 -1.38
C GLU A 138 -0.46 -3.82 -2.60
N THR A 139 0.75 -4.37 -2.48
CA THR A 139 1.41 -5.04 -3.59
C THR A 139 0.68 -6.30 -4.03
N GLY A 140 0.76 -6.59 -5.33
CA GLY A 140 0.04 -7.72 -5.88
C GLY A 140 -0.04 -7.69 -7.40
N LYS A 141 -0.91 -8.52 -7.95
CA LYS A 141 -1.16 -8.59 -9.39
C LYS A 141 -2.65 -8.74 -9.63
N THR A 142 -3.20 -7.88 -10.47
CA THR A 142 -4.55 -8.02 -11.00
C THR A 142 -4.50 -8.69 -12.37
N LYS A 143 -5.66 -8.94 -12.98
CA LYS A 143 -5.73 -9.48 -14.35
C LYS A 143 -5.11 -8.54 -15.39
N SER A 144 -5.13 -7.22 -15.15
CA SER A 144 -4.73 -6.19 -16.11
C SER A 144 -3.42 -5.48 -15.76
N MET A 145 -3.02 -5.42 -14.50
CA MET A 145 -1.84 -4.66 -14.05
C MET A 145 -1.13 -5.30 -12.85
N ARG A 146 0.13 -4.93 -12.64
CA ARG A 146 0.91 -5.31 -11.45
C ARG A 146 1.00 -4.14 -10.48
N MET A 147 0.65 -4.36 -9.23
CA MET A 147 0.78 -3.38 -8.16
C MET A 147 2.16 -3.54 -7.52
N ILE A 148 3.01 -2.52 -7.65
CA ILE A 148 4.40 -2.53 -7.18
C ILE A 148 4.57 -1.53 -6.04
N SER A 149 5.38 -1.93 -5.05
CA SER A 149 5.70 -1.04 -3.93
C SER A 149 6.48 0.17 -4.43
N CYS A 150 6.17 1.34 -3.88
CA CYS A 150 6.95 2.55 -4.10
C CYS A 150 8.43 2.39 -3.71
N LYS A 151 8.78 1.43 -2.83
CA LYS A 151 10.16 1.09 -2.45
C LYS A 151 10.88 0.20 -3.49
N SER A 152 10.17 -0.35 -4.48
CA SER A 152 10.76 -1.23 -5.50
C SER A 152 11.75 -0.48 -6.42
N PRO A 153 12.85 -1.11 -6.87
CA PRO A 153 13.79 -0.50 -7.82
C PRO A 153 13.12 0.02 -9.10
N ILE A 154 12.09 -0.67 -9.58
CA ILE A 154 11.31 -0.23 -10.76
C ILE A 154 10.54 1.05 -10.44
N ALA A 155 9.81 1.07 -9.31
CA ALA A 155 9.03 2.25 -8.91
C ALA A 155 9.94 3.45 -8.67
N GLN A 156 11.05 3.26 -7.96
CA GLN A 156 12.04 4.32 -7.69
C GLN A 156 12.63 4.94 -8.97
N ALA A 157 12.85 4.13 -10.01
CA ALA A 157 13.32 4.63 -11.29
C ALA A 157 12.24 5.41 -12.06
N LEU A 158 10.97 5.13 -11.81
CA LEU A 158 9.82 5.75 -12.47
C LEU A 158 9.35 7.03 -11.77
N LEU A 159 9.47 7.12 -10.45
CA LEU A 159 8.98 8.26 -9.68
C LEU A 159 9.55 9.59 -10.21
N GLY A 160 8.66 10.52 -10.56
CA GLY A 160 8.99 11.84 -11.09
C GLY A 160 9.29 11.92 -12.58
N LYS A 161 9.19 10.80 -13.30
CA LYS A 161 9.29 10.77 -14.76
C LYS A 161 7.99 11.16 -15.42
N ASN A 162 8.07 11.68 -16.63
CA ASN A 162 6.92 12.09 -17.43
C ASN A 162 6.68 11.12 -18.59
N VAL A 163 5.52 11.26 -19.25
CA VAL A 163 5.21 10.51 -20.48
C VAL A 163 6.27 10.77 -21.55
N GLY A 164 6.71 9.71 -22.23
CA GLY A 164 7.71 9.75 -23.30
C GLY A 164 9.15 9.54 -22.83
N GLU A 165 9.44 9.68 -21.53
CA GLU A 165 10.78 9.44 -20.99
C GLU A 165 11.15 7.95 -20.99
N THR A 166 12.45 7.67 -21.10
CA THR A 166 13.01 6.33 -20.99
C THR A 166 13.76 6.19 -19.67
N VAL A 167 13.52 5.09 -18.96
CA VAL A 167 14.14 4.78 -17.67
C VAL A 167 14.95 3.50 -17.76
N LYS A 168 16.09 3.47 -17.08
CA LYS A 168 16.93 2.27 -16.95
C LYS A 168 16.81 1.74 -15.54
N VAL A 169 16.36 0.50 -15.40
CA VAL A 169 16.21 -0.19 -14.11
C VAL A 169 17.28 -1.25 -14.00
N LYS A 170 18.03 -1.23 -12.90
CA LYS A 170 18.96 -2.31 -12.56
C LYS A 170 18.17 -3.47 -11.96
N ALA A 171 18.14 -4.60 -12.66
CA ALA A 171 17.59 -5.86 -12.15
C ALA A 171 18.70 -6.92 -12.05
N PRO A 172 18.51 -7.99 -11.25
CA PRO A 172 19.48 -9.09 -11.19
C PRO A 172 19.79 -9.73 -12.56
N VAL A 173 18.82 -9.69 -13.48
CA VAL A 173 18.94 -10.19 -14.85
C VAL A 173 19.64 -9.21 -15.81
N GLY A 174 20.15 -8.09 -15.29
CA GLY A 174 20.80 -7.03 -16.06
C GLY A 174 20.00 -5.73 -16.09
N ILE A 175 20.45 -4.79 -16.93
CA ILE A 175 19.78 -3.50 -17.11
C ILE A 175 18.57 -3.69 -18.02
N LEU A 176 17.40 -3.28 -17.52
CA LEU A 176 16.14 -3.24 -18.24
C LEU A 176 15.84 -1.80 -18.62
N GLU A 177 15.39 -1.57 -19.85
CA GLU A 177 15.03 -0.24 -20.34
C GLU A 177 13.54 -0.19 -20.64
N TYR A 178 12.86 0.79 -20.03
CA TYR A 178 11.42 0.99 -20.20
C TYR A 178 11.14 2.39 -20.72
N LYS A 179 10.22 2.52 -21.66
CA LYS A 179 9.69 3.82 -22.10
C LYS A 179 8.30 4.04 -21.51
N VAL A 180 8.10 5.19 -20.87
CA VAL A 180 6.80 5.59 -20.32
C VAL A 180 5.86 5.97 -21.48
N LYS A 181 4.82 5.18 -21.69
CA LYS A 181 3.83 5.40 -22.75
C LYS A 181 2.67 6.26 -22.28
N ASN A 182 2.17 6.01 -21.08
CA ASN A 182 1.05 6.72 -20.52
C ASN A 182 1.10 6.73 -18.98
N ILE A 183 0.49 7.75 -18.38
CA ILE A 183 0.33 7.89 -16.93
C ILE A 183 -1.15 8.21 -16.68
N THR A 184 -1.80 7.36 -15.90
CA THR A 184 -3.19 7.54 -15.46
C THR A 184 -3.27 7.46 -13.94
N TYR A 185 -4.33 8.03 -13.36
CA TYR A 185 -4.63 7.94 -11.94
C TYR A 185 -6.08 7.45 -11.81
N GLU A 186 -6.31 6.45 -10.96
CA GLU A 186 -7.67 6.06 -10.56
C GLU A 186 -8.16 7.07 -9.50
N ASP A 187 -9.43 7.47 -9.63
CA ASP A 187 -10.15 8.32 -8.68
C ASP A 187 -10.68 7.50 -7.49
#